data_AF-A0A4Q0I9F4-F1
#
_entry.id   AF-A0A4Q0I9F4-F1
#
_cell.length_a   1.000
_cell.length_b   1.000
_cell.length_c   1.000
_cell.angle_alpha   90.00
_cell.angle_beta   90.00
_cell.angle_gamma   90.00
#
_symmetry.space_group_name_H-M   'P 1'
#
loop_
_entity.id
_entity.type
_entity.pdbx_description
1 polymer ?
#
loop_
_entity_poly.entity_id
_entity_poly.type
_entity_poly.pdbx_seq_one_letter_code
_entity_poly.pdbx_strand_id
1 'polypeptide(L)'
;KAIETKSNAVRLTPIETDGTLQSLNLLGGGKADLAIARGDLMMPPDANSVAILRRNFVVLWAPTGRKGAPKSKVTDIASLSGRRIGIVGLGDANPNLLRVILAESGVNPQRVTTSQFGTDHISDMTQDATL
;
A
#
# COMPACT_ATOMS: atom_id res chain seq x y z
N LYS A 1 25.90 -6.57 -21.60
CA LYS A 1 25.12 -6.12 -22.77
C LYS A 1 24.39 -7.33 -23.32
N ALA A 2 23.08 -7.44 -23.09
CA ALA A 2 22.30 -8.59 -23.54
C ALA A 2 20.89 -8.16 -23.98
N ILE A 3 20.81 -7.09 -24.78
CA ILE A 3 19.64 -6.82 -25.63
C ILE A 3 20.18 -6.19 -26.93
N GLU A 4 20.73 -7.02 -27.80
CA GLU A 4 21.03 -6.65 -29.19
C GLU A 4 20.32 -7.65 -30.11
N THR A 5 19.17 -7.19 -30.62
CA THR A 5 18.63 -7.45 -31.96
C THR A 5 18.34 -8.89 -32.40
N LYS A 6 17.25 -9.44 -31.87
CA LYS A 6 16.17 -10.09 -32.65
C LYS A 6 14.86 -9.77 -31.94
N SER A 7 14.13 -8.75 -32.40
CA SER A 7 12.76 -8.54 -31.92
C SER A 7 11.87 -9.62 -32.53
N ASN A 8 11.90 -10.80 -31.93
CA ASN A 8 10.72 -11.65 -31.99
C ASN A 8 9.61 -10.82 -31.33
N ALA A 9 8.50 -10.59 -32.04
CA ALA A 9 7.40 -9.80 -31.50
C ALA A 9 6.84 -10.52 -30.26
N VAL A 10 7.21 -10.03 -29.07
CA VAL A 10 6.62 -10.50 -27.82
C VAL A 10 5.24 -9.88 -27.70
N ARG A 11 4.19 -10.70 -27.70
CA ARG A 11 2.83 -10.25 -27.47
C ARG A 11 2.49 -10.43 -25.99
N LEU A 12 2.36 -9.33 -25.26
CA LEU A 12 1.81 -9.33 -23.91
C LEU A 12 0.28 -9.27 -23.98
N THR A 13 -0.40 -10.07 -23.16
CA THR A 13 -1.85 -10.00 -22.97
C THR A 13 -2.11 -9.57 -21.53
N PRO A 14 -2.51 -8.30 -21.30
CA PRO A 14 -2.81 -7.84 -19.94
C PRO A 14 -3.99 -8.61 -19.36
N ILE A 15 -3.89 -8.97 -18.08
CA ILE A 15 -5.00 -9.47 -17.27
C ILE A 15 -5.28 -8.39 -16.23
N GLU A 16 -6.44 -7.77 -16.31
CA GLU A 16 -6.88 -6.80 -15.31
C GLU A 16 -7.24 -7.53 -14.01
N THR A 17 -6.82 -6.95 -12.89
CA THR A 17 -7.08 -7.49 -11.56
C THR A 17 -7.49 -6.36 -10.62
N ASP A 18 -8.26 -6.70 -9.59
CA ASP A 18 -8.69 -5.78 -8.54
C ASP A 18 -7.51 -5.35 -7.64
N GLY A 19 -6.35 -5.98 -7.79
CA GLY A 19 -5.12 -5.57 -7.13
C GLY A 19 -4.03 -6.64 -7.12
N THR A 20 -2.92 -6.27 -6.49
CA THR A 20 -1.70 -7.08 -6.46
C THR A 20 -1.89 -8.49 -5.90
N LEU A 21 -2.76 -8.67 -4.90
CA LEU A 21 -2.98 -9.99 -4.30
C LEU A 21 -3.58 -10.97 -5.32
N GLN A 22 -4.56 -10.53 -6.10
CA GLN A 22 -5.13 -11.33 -7.18
C GLN A 22 -4.09 -11.62 -8.27
N SER A 23 -3.25 -10.64 -8.61
CA SER A 23 -2.15 -10.86 -9.57
C SER A 23 -1.17 -11.94 -9.11
N LEU A 24 -0.80 -11.93 -7.81
CA LEU A 24 0.09 -12.95 -7.24
C LEU A 24 -0.57 -14.34 -7.17
N ASN A 25 -1.87 -14.39 -6.89
CA ASN A 25 -2.63 -15.65 -6.92
C ASN A 25 -2.71 -16.25 -8.33
N LEU A 26 -2.88 -15.41 -9.37
CA LEU A 26 -2.84 -15.87 -10.76
C LEU A 26 -1.45 -16.38 -11.15
N LEU A 27 -0.39 -15.70 -10.73
CA LEU A 27 0.99 -16.14 -10.94
C LEU A 27 1.27 -17.48 -10.25
N GLY A 28 0.99 -17.58 -8.95
CA GLY A 28 1.22 -18.81 -8.17
C GLY A 28 0.34 -19.99 -8.62
N GLY A 29 -0.83 -19.70 -9.19
CA GLY A 29 -1.71 -20.71 -9.79
C GLY A 29 -1.39 -21.08 -11.24
N GLY A 30 -0.31 -20.54 -11.83
CA GLY A 30 0.07 -20.81 -13.22
C GLY A 30 -0.90 -20.26 -14.27
N LYS A 31 -1.75 -19.30 -13.91
CA LYS A 31 -2.73 -18.65 -14.80
C LYS A 31 -2.21 -17.38 -15.46
N ALA A 32 -1.06 -16.87 -15.01
CA ALA A 32 -0.35 -15.75 -15.58
C ALA A 32 1.16 -16.01 -15.55
N ASP A 33 1.86 -15.62 -16.61
CA ASP A 33 3.33 -15.81 -16.71
C ASP A 33 4.12 -14.72 -15.96
N LEU A 34 3.50 -13.55 -15.77
CA LEU A 34 4.07 -12.39 -15.09
C LEU A 34 3.01 -11.72 -14.23
N ALA A 35 3.41 -11.18 -13.08
CA ALA A 35 2.57 -10.32 -12.25
C ALA A 35 3.32 -9.04 -11.85
N ILE A 36 2.63 -7.91 -11.93
CA ILE A 36 3.09 -6.67 -11.31
C ILE A 36 2.68 -6.73 -9.84
N ALA A 37 3.68 -6.73 -8.96
CA ALA A 37 3.46 -6.84 -7.53
C ALA A 37 4.29 -5.86 -6.70
N ARG A 38 3.95 -5.76 -5.43
CA ARG A 38 4.69 -5.02 -4.42
C ARG A 38 5.62 -5.99 -3.69
N GLY A 39 6.82 -5.53 -3.36
CA GLY A 39 7.84 -6.36 -2.70
C GLY A 39 7.59 -6.65 -1.23
N ASP A 40 6.59 -6.02 -0.60
CA ASP A 40 6.20 -6.23 0.79
C ASP A 40 5.10 -7.30 0.96
N LEU A 41 4.65 -7.90 -0.14
CA LEU A 41 3.71 -9.01 -0.13
C LEU A 41 4.44 -10.34 -0.24
N MET A 42 3.83 -11.39 0.30
CA MET A 42 4.33 -12.74 0.17
C MET A 42 4.35 -13.14 -1.31
N MET A 43 5.52 -13.47 -1.83
CA MET A 43 5.67 -13.96 -3.19
C MET A 43 5.39 -15.47 -3.25
N PRO A 44 4.81 -15.99 -4.35
CA PRO A 44 4.82 -17.42 -4.62
C PRO A 44 6.25 -17.97 -4.54
N PRO A 45 6.46 -19.19 -4.02
CA PRO A 45 7.80 -19.73 -3.77
C PRO A 45 8.67 -19.82 -5.04
N ASP A 46 8.04 -20.02 -6.20
CA ASP A 46 8.71 -20.17 -7.48
C ASP A 46 8.79 -18.85 -8.28
N ALA A 47 8.36 -17.73 -7.69
CA ALA A 47 8.39 -16.43 -8.35
C ALA A 47 9.76 -15.76 -8.21
N ASN A 48 10.30 -15.28 -9.33
CA ASN A 48 11.53 -14.48 -9.37
C ASN A 48 11.24 -13.05 -9.86
N SER A 49 11.98 -12.08 -9.31
CA SER A 49 11.89 -10.69 -9.79
C SER A 49 12.62 -10.53 -11.13
N VAL A 50 11.89 -10.09 -12.15
CA VAL A 50 12.44 -9.82 -13.49
C VAL A 50 12.84 -8.35 -13.65
N ALA A 51 12.06 -7.43 -13.05
CA ALA A 51 12.28 -6.00 -13.13
C ALA A 51 11.67 -5.25 -11.93
N ILE A 52 12.31 -4.14 -11.55
CA ILE A 52 11.74 -3.18 -10.59
C ILE A 52 11.16 -2.02 -11.39
N LEU A 53 9.82 -1.91 -11.38
CA LEU A 53 9.12 -0.90 -12.18
C LEU A 53 9.00 0.45 -11.47
N ARG A 54 8.81 0.44 -10.15
CA ARG A 54 8.66 1.66 -9.35
C ARG A 54 9.12 1.45 -7.92
N ARG A 55 9.63 2.52 -7.31
CA ARG A 55 9.78 2.62 -5.85
C ARG A 55 8.56 3.32 -5.29
N ASN A 56 7.85 2.66 -4.38
CA ASN A 56 6.69 3.25 -3.69
C ASN A 56 7.17 4.02 -2.46
N PHE A 57 6.47 5.11 -2.13
CA PHE A 57 6.65 5.87 -0.89
C PHE A 57 5.36 5.81 -0.06
N VAL A 58 5.51 5.88 1.26
CA VAL A 58 4.37 6.07 2.17
C VAL A 58 4.23 7.57 2.42
N VAL A 59 3.01 8.07 2.33
CA VAL A 59 2.68 9.44 2.75
C VAL A 59 1.70 9.36 3.91
N LEU A 60 2.03 10.07 4.99
CA LEU A 60 1.12 10.30 6.11
C LEU A 60 0.71 11.77 6.07
N TRP A 61 -0.59 12.03 6.04
CA TRP A 61 -1.14 13.38 6.15
C TRP A 61 -1.73 13.58 7.53
N ALA A 62 -1.38 14.69 8.16
CA ALA A 62 -2.04 15.16 9.36
C ALA A 62 -2.94 16.34 9.00
N PRO A 63 -4.18 16.43 9.54
CA PRO A 63 -5.00 17.61 9.34
C PRO A 63 -4.27 18.83 9.93
N THR A 64 -4.31 19.99 9.29
CA THR A 64 -3.72 21.22 9.87
C THR A 64 -4.66 21.95 10.84
N GLY A 65 -5.86 21.39 11.04
CA GLY A 65 -7.01 22.00 11.72
C GLY A 65 -8.06 22.47 10.70
N ARG A 66 -9.32 22.06 10.87
CA ARG A 66 -10.46 22.62 10.12
C ARG A 66 -10.79 24.01 10.67
N LYS A 67 -11.43 24.88 9.89
CA LYS A 67 -11.80 26.24 10.34
C LYS A 67 -12.68 26.14 11.59
N GLY A 68 -12.21 26.69 12.72
CA GLY A 68 -12.89 26.60 14.03
C GLY A 68 -12.52 25.39 14.89
N ALA A 69 -11.67 24.47 14.40
CA ALA A 69 -11.14 23.35 15.19
C ALA A 69 -9.72 23.64 15.71
N PRO A 70 -9.31 23.03 16.82
CA PRO A 70 -7.92 23.10 17.29
C PRO A 70 -6.95 22.63 16.20
N LYS A 71 -5.78 23.28 16.12
CA LYS A 71 -4.68 22.78 15.27
C LYS A 71 -4.35 21.34 15.66
N SER A 72 -4.05 20.51 14.67
CA SER A 72 -3.61 19.14 14.95
C SER A 72 -2.34 19.15 15.76
N LYS A 73 -2.28 18.23 16.71
CA LYS A 73 -1.09 17.97 17.54
C LYS A 73 -0.22 16.85 16.96
N VAL A 74 -0.46 16.44 15.72
CA VAL A 74 0.34 15.42 15.03
C VAL A 74 1.55 16.10 14.40
N THR A 75 2.72 15.93 15.01
CA THR A 75 4.01 16.51 14.56
C THR A 75 5.03 15.46 14.16
N ASP A 76 4.84 14.22 14.63
CA ASP A 76 5.75 13.09 14.45
C ASP A 76 4.98 11.77 14.60
N ILE A 77 5.65 10.63 14.39
CA ILE A 77 5.02 9.31 14.50
C ILE A 77 4.63 8.99 15.96
N ALA A 78 5.40 9.44 16.95
CA ALA A 78 5.11 9.19 18.37
C ALA A 78 3.76 9.77 18.78
N SER A 79 3.37 10.90 18.19
CA SER A 79 2.08 11.55 18.39
C SER A 79 0.88 10.74 17.90
N LEU A 80 1.07 9.64 17.15
CA LEU A 80 -0.02 8.78 16.65
C LEU A 80 -0.65 7.87 17.72
N SER A 81 0.04 7.66 18.85
CA SER A 81 -0.49 6.88 19.96
C SER A 81 -1.83 7.44 20.45
N GLY A 82 -2.84 6.58 20.57
CA GLY A 82 -4.21 6.94 20.96
C GLY A 82 -5.06 7.56 19.84
N ARG A 83 -4.57 7.61 18.60
CA ARG A 83 -5.29 8.20 17.46
C ARG A 83 -5.93 7.17 16.56
N ARG A 84 -6.84 7.64 15.72
CA ARG A 84 -7.41 6.90 14.60
C ARG A 84 -6.72 7.32 13.30
N ILE A 85 -6.40 6.35 12.44
CA ILE A 85 -5.74 6.59 11.16
C ILE A 85 -6.58 5.99 10.04
N GLY A 86 -6.90 6.82 9.05
CA GLY A 86 -7.47 6.37 7.77
C GLY A 86 -6.38 5.75 6.90
N ILE A 87 -6.65 4.56 6.36
CA ILE A 87 -5.74 3.83 5.46
C ILE A 87 -6.44 3.68 4.12
N VAL A 88 -5.76 4.09 3.05
CA VAL A 88 -6.25 3.91 1.67
C VAL A 88 -5.95 2.49 1.19
N GLY A 89 -6.93 1.85 0.56
CA GLY A 89 -6.89 0.45 0.12
C GLY A 89 -7.51 -0.49 1.16
N LEU A 90 -8.13 -1.57 0.67
CA LEU A 90 -8.87 -2.54 1.50
C LEU A 90 -8.08 -3.83 1.82
N GLY A 91 -6.83 -3.93 1.36
CA GLY A 91 -5.97 -5.08 1.60
C GLY A 91 -4.97 -4.87 2.72
N ASP A 92 -4.43 -5.97 3.26
CA ASP A 92 -3.60 -5.97 4.47
C ASP A 92 -2.20 -5.33 4.30
N ALA A 93 -1.77 -5.06 3.07
CA ALA A 93 -0.44 -4.52 2.79
C ALA A 93 -0.17 -3.20 3.53
N ASN A 94 -1.11 -2.25 3.43
CA ASN A 94 -0.95 -0.92 4.05
C ASN A 94 -1.14 -0.96 5.58
N PRO A 95 -2.12 -1.70 6.15
CA PRO A 95 -2.19 -1.95 7.59
C PRO A 95 -0.93 -2.61 8.17
N ASN A 96 -0.36 -3.60 7.49
CA ASN A 96 0.87 -4.27 7.94
C ASN A 96 2.06 -3.31 7.90
N LEU A 97 2.19 -2.51 6.83
CA LEU A 97 3.23 -1.50 6.72
C LEU A 97 3.12 -0.44 7.82
N LEU A 98 1.90 0.05 8.13
CA LEU A 98 1.69 0.98 9.25
C LEU A 98 2.11 0.36 10.58
N ARG A 99 1.79 -0.93 10.82
CA ARG A 99 2.20 -1.63 12.05
C ARG A 99 3.72 -1.66 12.22
N VAL A 100 4.46 -1.93 11.14
CA VAL A 100 5.94 -1.88 11.14
C VAL A 100 6.44 -0.48 11.43
N ILE A 101 5.90 0.55 10.75
CA ILE A 101 6.30 1.95 10.98
C ILE A 101 6.10 2.35 12.45
N LEU A 102 4.95 2.00 13.04
CA LEU A 102 4.65 2.30 14.44
C LEU A 102 5.63 1.58 15.38
N ALA A 103 5.85 0.28 15.18
CA ALA A 103 6.74 -0.52 16.02
C ALA A 103 8.20 -0.01 15.99
N GLU A 104 8.74 0.24 14.79
CA GLU A 104 10.09 0.78 14.60
C GLU A 104 10.24 2.21 15.15
N SER A 105 9.13 2.94 15.27
CA SER A 105 9.10 4.28 15.89
C SER A 105 8.83 4.25 17.40
N GLY A 106 8.79 3.08 18.04
CA GLY A 106 8.51 2.93 19.47
C GLY A 106 7.05 3.17 19.87
N VAL A 107 6.13 3.22 18.91
CA VAL A 107 4.69 3.37 19.17
C VAL A 107 4.04 1.98 19.21
N ASN A 108 3.36 1.67 20.31
CA ASN A 108 2.59 0.43 20.40
C ASN A 108 1.45 0.45 19.36
N PRO A 109 1.45 -0.45 18.35
CA PRO A 109 0.42 -0.46 17.32
C PRO A 109 -1.00 -0.69 17.85
N GLN A 110 -1.14 -1.34 19.01
CA GLN A 110 -2.44 -1.58 19.65
C GLN A 110 -3.05 -0.30 20.25
N ARG A 111 -2.28 0.78 20.39
CA ARG A 111 -2.78 2.10 20.80
C ARG A 111 -3.24 2.95 19.62
N VAL A 112 -3.11 2.46 18.39
CA VAL A 112 -3.56 3.17 17.19
C VAL A 112 -4.73 2.41 16.59
N THR A 113 -5.84 3.09 16.40
CA THR A 113 -7.01 2.52 15.73
C THR A 113 -6.97 2.84 14.24
N THR A 114 -7.50 1.96 13.40
CA THR A 114 -7.43 2.12 11.95
C THR A 114 -8.82 2.01 11.31
N SER A 115 -9.00 2.69 10.19
CA SER A 115 -10.18 2.57 9.33
C SER A 115 -9.71 2.50 7.89
N GLN A 116 -10.10 1.45 7.16
CA GLN A 116 -9.71 1.29 5.75
C GLN A 116 -10.76 1.92 4.84
N PHE A 117 -10.31 2.55 3.77
CA PHE A 117 -11.13 3.18 2.74
C PHE A 117 -10.71 2.68 1.37
N GLY A 118 -11.67 2.33 0.51
CA GLY A 118 -11.39 2.01 -0.89
C GLY A 118 -10.71 3.18 -1.61
N THR A 119 -9.98 2.90 -2.69
CA THR A 119 -9.33 3.94 -3.50
C THR A 119 -10.33 4.87 -4.18
N ASP A 120 -11.56 4.40 -4.38
CA ASP A 120 -12.74 5.10 -4.83
C ASP A 120 -13.43 5.94 -3.73
N HIS A 121 -13.12 5.70 -2.46
CA HIS A 121 -13.72 6.36 -1.29
C HIS A 121 -12.77 7.33 -0.55
N ILE A 122 -11.74 7.83 -1.22
CA ILE A 122 -10.77 8.77 -0.62
C ILE A 122 -11.45 10.08 -0.19
N SER A 123 -12.48 10.56 -0.92
CA SER A 123 -13.23 11.75 -0.52
C SER A 123 -13.90 11.56 0.84
N ASP A 124 -14.52 10.41 1.07
CA ASP A 124 -15.19 10.07 2.33
C ASP A 124 -14.19 10.06 3.50
N MET A 125 -12.99 9.51 3.26
CA MET A 125 -11.89 9.56 4.23
C MET A 125 -11.50 11.00 4.61
N THR A 126 -11.44 11.93 3.65
CA THR A 126 -11.08 13.33 3.95
C THR A 126 -12.17 14.08 4.73
N GLN A 127 -13.42 13.63 4.61
CA GLN A 127 -14.59 14.23 5.26
C GLN A 127 -14.90 13.59 6.62
N ASP A 128 -14.45 12.37 6.88
CA ASP A 128 -14.58 11.71 8.17
C ASP A 128 -14.01 12.60 9.28
N ALA A 129 -14.86 12.95 10.25
CA ALA A 129 -14.49 13.80 11.39
C ALA A 129 -13.96 13.00 12.58
N THR A 130 -13.97 11.67 12.48
CA THR A 130 -13.48 10.74 13.51
C THR A 130 -12.01 10.34 13.31
N LEU A 131 -11.40 10.73 12.18
CA LEU A 131 -9.96 10.65 11.89
C LEU A 131 -9.23 11.90 12.39
#